data_AF-A0A7I7Q0S8-F1
#
_entry.id   AF-A0A7I7Q0S8-F1
#
_cell.length_a   1.000
_cell.length_b   1.000
_cell.length_c   1.000
_cell.angle_alpha   90.00
_cell.angle_beta   90.00
_cell.angle_gamma   90.00
#
_symmetry.space_group_name_H-M   'P 1'
#
loop_
_entity.id
_entity.type
_entity.pdbx_description
1 polymer ?
#
loop_
_entity_poly.entity_id
_entity_poly.type
_entity_poly.pdbx_seq_one_letter_code
_entity_poly.pdbx_strand_id
1 'polypeptide(L)'
;MFGLTVVPPGQEVADYRDSGRELLGALRPWLHDMTNPSFVGPADTLDDRVKRVYEPAVYDTLQTVKERYDPHNRFRLNHNIPPRFAA
;
A
#
# COMPACT_ATOMS: atom_id res chain seq x y z
N MET A 1 -2.00 -8.46 -7.27
CA MET A 1 -3.03 -9.46 -6.94
C MET A 1 -3.78 -8.97 -5.70
N PHE A 2 -5.10 -9.16 -5.65
CA PHE A 2 -5.89 -8.94 -4.43
C PHE A 2 -6.58 -10.24 -4.05
N GLY A 3 -6.69 -10.51 -2.75
CA GLY A 3 -7.40 -11.66 -2.21
C GLY A 3 -8.58 -11.19 -1.38
N LEU A 4 -9.72 -11.86 -1.49
CA LEU A 4 -10.87 -11.64 -0.64
C LEU A 4 -10.98 -12.80 0.34
N THR A 5 -10.94 -12.49 1.63
CA THR A 5 -11.25 -13.45 2.70
C THR A 5 -12.68 -13.21 3.16
N VAL A 6 -13.50 -14.26 3.13
CA VAL A 6 -14.86 -14.22 3.67
C VAL A 6 -14.81 -14.67 5.13
N VAL A 7 -15.28 -13.80 6.04
CA VAL A 7 -15.42 -14.11 7.47
C VAL A 7 -16.88 -14.47 7.74
N PRO A 8 -17.18 -15.68 8.26
CA PRO A 8 -18.56 -16.05 8.59
C PRO A 8 -19.19 -15.16 9.67
N PRO A 9 -20.52 -14.98 9.69
CA PRO A 9 -21.20 -14.24 10.75
C PRO A 9 -20.91 -14.81 12.14
N GLY A 10 -20.70 -13.93 13.12
CA GLY A 10 -20.42 -14.32 14.52
C GLY A 10 -18.98 -14.80 14.76
N GLN A 11 -18.06 -14.52 13.84
CA GLN A 11 -16.63 -14.78 13.99
C GLN A 11 -15.84 -13.47 14.04
N GLU A 12 -14.70 -13.48 14.73
CA GLU A 12 -13.82 -12.33 14.82
C GLU A 12 -12.96 -12.20 13.56
N VAL A 13 -12.95 -11.02 12.94
CA VAL A 13 -12.15 -10.75 11.73
C VAL A 13 -10.65 -10.97 11.96
N ALA A 14 -10.18 -10.72 13.18
CA ALA A 14 -8.77 -10.88 13.55
C ALA A 14 -8.27 -12.31 13.34
N ASP A 15 -9.13 -13.32 13.54
CA ASP A 15 -8.75 -14.74 13.43
C ASP A 15 -8.48 -15.16 11.98
N TYR A 16 -8.95 -14.37 11.01
CA TYR A 16 -8.81 -14.63 9.58
C TYR A 16 -7.76 -13.75 8.91
N ARG A 17 -6.97 -12.99 9.70
CA ARG A 17 -5.97 -12.04 9.19
C ARG A 17 -4.96 -12.68 8.24
N ASP A 18 -4.64 -13.94 8.47
CA ASP A 18 -3.62 -14.67 7.71
C ASP A 18 -4.21 -15.60 6.64
N SER A 19 -5.53 -15.61 6.47
CA SER A 19 -6.19 -16.37 5.41
C SER A 19 -5.66 -15.94 4.04
N GLY A 20 -5.39 -16.92 3.18
CA GLY A 20 -4.86 -16.68 1.83
C GLY A 20 -3.35 -16.46 1.74
N ARG A 21 -2.61 -16.38 2.86
CA ARG A 21 -1.13 -16.25 2.82
C ARG A 21 -0.46 -17.41 2.10
N GLU A 22 -0.92 -18.63 2.32
CA GLU A 22 -0.38 -19.82 1.66
C GLU A 22 -0.56 -19.75 0.13
N LEU A 23 -1.76 -19.39 -0.33
CA LEU A 23 -2.07 -19.19 -1.75
C LEU A 23 -1.21 -18.06 -2.36
N LEU A 24 -1.10 -16.92 -1.67
CA LEU A 24 -0.23 -15.83 -2.11
C LEU A 24 1.23 -16.27 -2.19
N GLY A 25 1.68 -17.09 -1.24
CA GLY A 25 3.00 -17.71 -1.21
C GLY A 25 3.25 -18.61 -2.42
N ALA A 26 2.30 -19.49 -2.74
CA ALA A 26 2.35 -20.37 -3.90
C ALA A 26 2.40 -19.57 -5.21
N LEU A 27 1.66 -18.46 -5.31
CA LEU A 27 1.57 -17.66 -6.53
C LEU A 27 2.76 -16.74 -6.78
N ARG A 28 3.66 -16.53 -5.79
CA ARG A 28 4.79 -15.59 -5.89
C ARG A 28 5.59 -15.67 -7.20
N PRO A 29 5.92 -16.85 -7.77
CA PRO A 29 6.70 -16.92 -9.01
C PRO A 29 6.03 -16.28 -10.23
N TRP A 30 4.71 -16.09 -10.19
CA TRP A 30 3.93 -15.51 -11.28
C TRP A 30 3.38 -14.12 -10.95
N LEU A 31 3.64 -13.61 -9.74
CA LEU A 31 3.24 -12.26 -9.38
C LEU A 31 4.16 -11.24 -10.03
N HIS A 32 3.57 -10.16 -10.54
CA HIS A 32 4.34 -8.96 -10.87
C HIS A 32 4.83 -8.28 -9.59
N ASP A 33 6.04 -7.72 -9.65
CA ASP A 33 6.68 -7.03 -8.52
C ASP A 33 5.97 -5.73 -8.12
N MET A 34 5.18 -5.14 -9.03
CA MET A 34 4.41 -3.92 -8.75
C MET A 34 3.06 -4.24 -8.09
N THR A 35 2.73 -3.46 -7.07
CA THR A 35 1.44 -3.50 -6.38
C THR A 35 0.63 -2.27 -6.76
N ASN A 36 -0.68 -2.41 -6.98
CA ASN A 36 -1.57 -1.27 -7.20
C ASN A 36 -1.87 -0.58 -5.85
N PRO A 37 -1.78 0.76 -5.76
CA PRO A 37 -2.01 1.48 -4.50
C PRO A 37 -3.37 1.18 -3.86
N SER A 38 -4.42 0.94 -4.65
CA SER A 38 -5.77 0.63 -4.16
C SER A 38 -5.88 -0.72 -3.45
N PHE A 39 -4.87 -1.58 -3.54
CA PHE A 39 -4.83 -2.89 -2.86
C PHE A 39 -3.78 -2.95 -1.74
N VAL A 40 -3.23 -1.81 -1.33
CA VAL A 40 -2.34 -1.71 -0.17
C VAL A 40 -3.21 -1.45 1.06
N GLY A 41 -3.17 -2.32 2.07
CA GLY A 41 -3.90 -2.12 3.32
C GLY A 41 -3.05 -1.42 4.39
N PRO A 42 -3.63 -1.02 5.54
CA PRO A 42 -2.89 -0.51 6.70
C PRO A 42 -1.84 -1.47 7.27
N ALA A 43 -1.96 -2.77 6.97
CA ALA A 43 -0.95 -3.78 7.32
C ALA A 43 0.25 -3.79 6.35
N ASP A 44 0.12 -3.14 5.20
CA ASP A 44 1.11 -3.08 4.13
C ASP A 44 1.84 -1.72 4.07
N THR A 45 1.41 -0.73 4.86
CA THR A 45 1.90 0.67 4.86
C THR A 45 3.24 0.88 5.58
N LEU A 46 4.13 -0.11 5.62
CA LEU A 46 5.53 0.17 5.95
C LEU A 46 6.10 1.09 4.85
N ASP A 47 6.73 2.21 5.21
CA ASP A 47 7.19 3.26 4.26
C ASP A 47 7.96 2.70 3.05
N ASP A 48 8.70 1.61 3.24
CA ASP A 48 9.47 0.94 2.19
C ASP A 48 8.62 0.19 1.15
N ARG A 49 7.36 -0.14 1.45
CA ARG A 49 6.42 -0.75 0.50
C ARG A 49 5.66 0.29 -0.30
N VAL A 50 5.35 1.46 0.26
CA VAL A 50 4.71 2.58 -0.49
C VAL A 50 5.61 3.05 -1.63
N LYS A 51 6.93 3.10 -1.42
CA LYS A 51 7.91 3.38 -2.48
C LYS A 51 7.91 2.34 -3.62
N ARG A 52 7.54 1.09 -3.35
CA ARG A 52 7.50 -0.01 -4.34
C ARG A 52 6.20 -0.06 -5.14
N VAL A 53 5.20 0.72 -4.74
CA VAL A 53 3.93 0.86 -5.48
C VAL A 53 4.12 1.68 -6.74
N TYR A 54 5.06 2.63 -6.72
CA TYR A 54 5.34 3.53 -7.82
C TYR A 54 6.75 3.28 -8.34
N GLU A 55 6.92 3.38 -9.66
CA GLU A 55 8.26 3.49 -10.23
C GLU A 55 9.01 4.70 -9.62
N PRO A 56 10.33 4.62 -9.38
CA PRO A 56 11.07 5.69 -8.69
C PRO A 56 10.87 7.08 -9.32
N ALA A 57 10.88 7.18 -10.65
CA ALA A 57 10.66 8.44 -11.36
C ALA A 57 9.24 9.01 -11.16
N VAL A 58 8.25 8.14 -11.05
CA VAL A 58 6.86 8.53 -10.75
C VAL A 58 6.75 8.99 -9.30
N TYR A 59 7.38 8.26 -8.37
CA TYR A 59 7.42 8.65 -6.96
C TYR A 59 8.02 10.05 -6.78
N ASP A 60 9.16 10.34 -7.44
CA ASP A 60 9.79 11.66 -7.42
C ASP A 60 8.88 12.76 -7.96
N THR A 61 8.17 12.48 -9.05
CA THR A 61 7.21 13.42 -9.64
C THR A 61 6.06 13.70 -8.68
N LEU A 62 5.53 12.66 -8.02
CA LEU A 62 4.47 12.79 -7.03
C LEU A 62 4.92 13.59 -5.80
N GLN A 63 6.18 13.45 -5.36
CA GLN A 63 6.72 14.30 -4.30
C GLN A 63 6.77 15.77 -4.70
N THR A 64 7.20 16.09 -5.93
CA THR A 64 7.21 17.47 -6.43
C THR A 64 5.79 18.04 -6.56
N VAL A 65 4.82 17.24 -6.99
CA VAL A 65 3.41 17.65 -7.02
C VAL A 65 2.89 17.88 -5.60
N LYS A 66 3.17 16.97 -4.65
CA LYS A 66 2.77 17.12 -3.24
C LYS A 66 3.37 18.36 -2.61
N GLU A 67 4.63 18.68 -2.91
CA GLU A 67 5.28 19.89 -2.44
C GLU A 67 4.58 21.17 -2.94
N ARG A 68 4.15 21.19 -4.21
CA ARG A 68 3.45 22.34 -4.78
C ARG A 68 2.04 22.54 -4.20
N TYR A 69 1.31 21.46 -3.94
CA TYR A 69 -0.13 21.54 -3.62
C TYR A 69 -0.47 21.19 -2.16
N ASP A 70 0.39 20.48 -1.44
CA ASP A 70 0.23 20.11 -0.03
C ASP A 70 1.59 20.12 0.72
N PRO A 71 2.29 21.27 0.78
CA PRO A 71 3.63 21.37 1.36
C PRO A 71 3.68 21.00 2.84
N HIS A 72 2.57 21.16 3.57
CA HIS A 72 2.46 20.81 4.99
C HIS A 72 1.93 19.38 5.22
N ASN A 73 1.81 18.58 4.16
CA ASN A 73 1.36 17.19 4.22
C ASN A 73 0.04 17.01 5.01
N ARG A 74 -0.93 17.91 4.78
CA ARG A 74 -2.25 17.92 5.44
C ARG A 74 -3.03 16.68 5.08
N PHE A 75 -2.95 16.21 3.83
CA PHE A 75 -3.65 15.02 3.34
C PHE A 75 -2.77 13.77 3.45
N ARG A 76 -2.58 13.30 4.69
CA ARG A 76 -1.66 12.19 5.03
C ARG A 76 -2.32 10.87 5.44
N LEU A 77 -3.65 10.82 5.50
CA LEU A 77 -4.39 9.59 5.83
C LEU A 77 -4.68 8.78 4.55
N ASN A 78 -3.61 8.28 3.94
CA ASN A 78 -3.62 7.47 2.71
C ASN A 78 -2.26 6.74 2.58
N HIS A 79 -1.96 6.16 1.41
CA HIS A 79 -0.60 5.70 1.06
C HIS A 79 0.31 6.90 0.84
N ASN A 80 0.65 7.56 1.95
CA ASN A 80 1.16 8.91 1.91
C ASN A 80 2.52 9.00 1.24
N ILE A 81 2.65 9.98 0.37
CA ILE A 81 3.92 10.39 -0.23
C ILE A 81 4.26 11.75 0.40
N PRO A 82 5.27 11.84 1.27
CA PRO A 82 5.64 13.11 1.89
C PRO A 82 6.30 14.04 0.86
N PRO A 83 6.11 15.37 0.98
CA PRO A 83 6.80 16.33 0.12
C PRO A 83 8.32 16.26 0.34
N ARG A 84 9.09 16.63 -0.69
CA ARG A 84 10.55 16.48 -0.68
C ARG A 84 11.23 17.34 0.39
N PHE A 85 10.64 18.49 0.70
CA PHE A 85 11.07 19.40 1.77
C PHE A 85 9.91 19.62 2.74
N ALA A 86 9.47 18.56 3.41
CA ALA A 86 8.60 18.74 4.57
C ALA A 86 9.38 19.47 5.67
N ALA A 87 8.94 20.67 6.04
CA ALA A 87 9.41 21.39 7.22
C ALA A 87 8.79 20.81 8.50
#